data_AF-A0A7C5L745-F1
#
_entry.id   AF-A0A7C5L745-F1
#
_cell.length_a   1.000
_cell.length_b   1.000
_cell.length_c   1.000
_cell.angle_alpha   90.00
_cell.angle_beta   90.00
_cell.angle_gamma   90.00
#
_symmetry.space_group_name_H-M   'P 1'
#
loop_
_entity.id
_entity.type
_entity.pdbx_description
1 polymer ?
#
loop_
_entity_poly.entity_id
_entity_poly.type
_entity_poly.pdbx_seq_one_letter_code
_entity_poly.pdbx_strand_id
1 'polypeptide(L)'
;LTQLTLGIDRDSELVAHLYDERNEAVKRLIARLIETAKEKGKKVGICGQAPSDFPDFAQFLVELGIDSISLNPDSVLKTLLAVTEMEKKMGATT
;
A
#
# COMPACT_ATOMS: atom_id res chain seq x y z
N LEU A 1 -5.71 4.53 8.87
CA LEU A 1 -4.58 5.44 8.60
C LEU A 1 -5.05 6.66 7.82
N THR A 2 -5.49 6.49 6.56
CA THR A 2 -5.92 7.58 5.66
C THR A 2 -6.84 8.62 6.31
N GLN A 3 -7.95 8.21 6.93
CA GLN A 3 -8.88 9.12 7.61
C GLN A 3 -8.19 10.02 8.65
N LEU A 4 -7.32 9.44 9.48
CA LEU A 4 -6.59 10.17 10.51
C LEU A 4 -5.50 11.07 9.92
N THR A 5 -4.79 10.59 8.90
CA THR A 5 -3.75 11.35 8.22
C THR A 5 -4.31 12.59 7.53
N LEU A 6 -5.48 12.45 6.90
CA LEU A 6 -6.10 13.53 6.14
C LEU A 6 -7.05 14.38 7.01
N GLY A 7 -7.42 13.93 8.21
CA GLY A 7 -8.40 14.58 9.06
C GLY A 7 -9.82 14.53 8.49
N ILE A 8 -10.16 13.43 7.80
CA ILE A 8 -11.39 13.28 7.01
C ILE A 8 -12.13 12.02 7.45
N ASP A 9 -13.45 12.13 7.58
CA ASP A 9 -14.36 11.00 7.69
C ASP A 9 -14.81 10.57 6.29
N ARG A 10 -14.53 9.32 5.91
CA ARG A 10 -14.87 8.77 4.59
C ARG A 10 -16.37 8.58 4.38
N ASP A 11 -17.14 8.52 5.46
CA ASP A 11 -18.58 8.32 5.42
C ASP A 11 -19.33 9.68 5.46
N SER A 12 -18.59 10.81 5.52
CA SER A 12 -19.15 12.15 5.51
C SER A 12 -19.39 12.66 4.08
N GLU A 13 -20.64 12.94 3.72
CA GLU A 13 -21.01 13.48 2.40
C GLU A 13 -20.26 14.77 2.02
N LEU A 14 -19.88 15.59 3.02
CA LEU A 14 -19.20 16.86 2.80
C LEU A 14 -17.76 16.71 2.31
N VAL A 15 -17.06 15.65 2.73
CA VAL A 15 -15.60 15.53 2.57
C VAL A 15 -15.15 14.17 2.03
N ALA A 16 -16.04 13.19 1.87
CA ALA A 16 -15.71 11.85 1.38
C ALA A 16 -14.99 11.87 0.01
N HIS A 17 -15.32 12.82 -0.85
CA HIS A 17 -14.69 12.99 -2.17
C HIS A 17 -13.19 13.37 -2.10
N LEU A 18 -12.70 13.80 -0.94
CA LEU A 18 -11.29 14.10 -0.68
C LEU A 18 -10.52 12.90 -0.12
N TYR A 19 -11.20 11.79 0.22
CA TYR A 19 -10.57 10.57 0.69
C TYR A 19 -9.85 9.87 -0.48
N ASP A 20 -8.52 9.81 -0.42
CA ASP A 20 -7.71 9.01 -1.33
C ASP A 20 -6.56 8.35 -0.57
N GLU A 21 -6.51 7.03 -0.57
CA GLU A 21 -5.44 6.27 0.08
C GLU A 21 -4.08 6.43 -0.62
N ARG A 22 -4.09 6.86 -1.88
CA ARG A 22 -2.89 7.17 -2.67
C ARG A 22 -2.37 8.57 -2.40
N ASN A 23 -3.01 9.34 -1.52
CA ASN A 23 -2.53 10.66 -1.13
C ASN A 23 -1.09 10.59 -0.63
N GLU A 24 -0.25 11.54 -1.07
CA GLU A 24 1.18 11.56 -0.77
C GLU A 24 1.49 11.63 0.74
N ALA A 25 0.65 12.28 1.55
CA ALA A 25 0.82 12.28 3.00
C ALA A 25 0.66 10.87 3.59
N VAL A 26 -0.29 10.09 3.07
CA VAL A 26 -0.54 8.71 3.50
C VAL A 26 0.60 7.80 3.06
N LYS A 27 1.00 7.89 1.78
CA LYS A 27 2.14 7.12 1.24
C LYS A 27 3.43 7.39 2.00
N ARG A 28 3.72 8.65 2.37
CA ARG A 28 4.91 9.01 3.18
C ARG A 28 4.90 8.35 4.56
N LEU A 29 3.75 8.31 5.24
CA LEU A 29 3.64 7.64 6.54
C LEU A 29 3.83 6.13 6.43
N ILE A 30 3.29 5.51 5.38
CA ILE A 30 3.48 4.09 5.11
C ILE A 30 4.95 3.78 4.79
N ALA A 31 5.59 4.57 3.94
CA ALA A 31 7.00 4.44 3.62
C ALA A 31 7.87 4.51 4.88
N ARG A 32 7.63 5.51 5.73
CA ARG A 32 8.34 5.66 7.00
C ARG A 32 8.13 4.47 7.93
N LEU A 33 6.92 3.93 8.01
CA LEU A 33 6.62 2.74 8.81
C LEU A 33 7.43 1.53 8.32
N ILE A 34 7.44 1.29 7.00
CA ILE A 34 8.14 0.15 6.40
C ILE A 34 9.65 0.29 6.59
N GLU A 35 10.21 1.45 6.27
CA GLU A 35 11.63 1.76 6.46
C GLU A 35 12.05 1.52 7.92
N THR A 36 11.31 2.07 8.88
CA THR A 36 11.59 1.88 10.31
C THR A 36 11.53 0.41 10.72
N ALA A 37 10.55 -0.36 10.22
CA ALA A 37 10.46 -1.78 10.53
C ALA A 37 11.67 -2.55 10.01
N LYS A 38 12.12 -2.24 8.79
CA LYS A 38 13.31 -2.85 8.18
C LYS A 38 14.59 -2.51 8.90
N GLU A 39 14.80 -1.24 9.26
CA GLU A 39 15.94 -0.81 10.08
C GLU A 39 16.00 -1.54 11.43
N LYS A 40 14.84 -1.91 11.98
CA LYS A 40 14.72 -2.65 13.25
C LYS A 40 14.70 -4.17 13.08
N GLY A 41 14.84 -4.69 11.86
CA GLY A 41 14.77 -6.13 11.58
C GLY A 41 13.42 -6.75 11.97
N LYS A 42 12.33 -5.98 11.87
CA LYS A 42 10.97 -6.42 12.17
C LYS A 42 10.19 -6.61 10.87
N LYS A 43 9.32 -7.63 10.87
CA LYS A 43 8.38 -7.86 9.76
C LYS A 43 7.29 -6.78 9.77
N VAL A 44 6.88 -6.35 8.59
CA VAL A 44 5.80 -5.38 8.38
C VAL A 44 4.87 -5.86 7.27
N GLY A 45 3.57 -5.73 7.50
CA GLY A 45 2.54 -6.04 6.52
C GLY A 45 1.35 -5.10 6.59
N ILE A 46 0.55 -5.07 5.53
CA ILE A 46 -0.64 -4.21 5.41
C ILE A 46 -1.88 -5.05 5.07
N CYS A 47 -3.00 -4.71 5.71
CA CYS A 47 -4.33 -5.30 5.46
C CYS A 47 -5.40 -4.29 5.05
N GLY A 48 -5.00 -3.09 4.65
CA GLY A 48 -5.92 -2.09 4.12
C GLY A 48 -6.42 -2.44 2.71
N GLN A 49 -7.45 -1.73 2.26
CA GLN A 49 -8.10 -1.96 0.98
C GLN A 49 -7.27 -1.49 -0.23
N ALA A 50 -6.48 -0.42 -0.06
CA ALA A 50 -5.67 0.19 -1.12
C ALA A 50 -4.91 -0.79 -2.04
N PRO A 51 -4.13 -1.78 -1.55
CA PRO A 51 -3.43 -2.73 -2.43
C PRO A 51 -4.35 -3.69 -3.22
N SER A 52 -5.61 -3.85 -2.83
CA SER A 52 -6.62 -4.60 -3.58
C SER A 52 -7.29 -3.76 -4.66
N ASP A 53 -7.61 -2.50 -4.35
CA ASP A 53 -8.26 -1.60 -5.30
C ASP A 53 -7.27 -1.06 -6.35
N PHE A 54 -6.02 -0.85 -5.93
CA PHE A 54 -4.96 -0.17 -6.68
C PHE A 54 -3.70 -1.06 -6.80
N PRO A 55 -3.51 -1.80 -7.91
CA PRO A 55 -2.32 -2.64 -8.10
C PRO A 55 -1.00 -1.87 -8.09
N ASP A 56 -1.00 -0.61 -8.56
CA ASP A 56 0.13 0.31 -8.46
C ASP A 56 0.50 0.64 -7.01
N PHE A 57 -0.48 0.66 -6.11
CA PHE A 57 -0.22 0.78 -4.68
C PHE A 57 0.49 -0.46 -4.13
N ALA A 58 0.11 -1.67 -4.57
CA ALA A 58 0.83 -2.87 -4.19
C ALA A 58 2.27 -2.88 -4.73
N GLN A 59 2.49 -2.43 -5.97
CA GLN A 59 3.84 -2.24 -6.52
C GLN A 59 4.67 -1.28 -5.66
N PHE A 60 4.09 -0.15 -5.26
CA PHE A 60 4.73 0.80 -4.34
C PHE A 60 5.13 0.16 -3.02
N LEU A 61 4.27 -0.69 -2.42
CA LEU A 61 4.61 -1.40 -1.18
C LEU A 61 5.76 -2.40 -1.38
N VAL A 62 5.80 -3.09 -2.52
CA VAL A 62 6.87 -4.03 -2.88
C VAL A 62 8.19 -3.30 -3.14
N GLU A 63 8.15 -2.15 -3.80
CA GLU A 63 9.33 -1.29 -4.02
C GLU A 63 9.96 -0.86 -2.69
N LEU A 64 9.13 -0.57 -1.68
CA LEU A 64 9.57 -0.28 -0.31
C LEU A 64 10.04 -1.52 0.48
N GLY A 65 9.88 -2.72 -0.08
CA GLY A 65 10.31 -3.97 0.50
C GLY A 65 9.39 -4.53 1.57
N ILE A 66 8.08 -4.27 1.54
CA ILE A 66 7.13 -4.85 2.51
C ILE A 66 7.23 -6.38 2.61
N ASP A 67 7.00 -6.97 3.80
CA ASP A 67 7.09 -8.43 3.98
C ASP A 67 5.81 -9.18 3.59
N SER A 68 4.65 -8.54 3.77
CA SER A 68 3.36 -9.15 3.41
C SER A 68 2.30 -8.13 3.05
N ILE A 69 1.44 -8.50 2.11
CA ILE A 69 0.26 -7.75 1.70
C ILE A 69 -0.94 -8.69 1.81
N SER A 70 -1.97 -8.28 2.55
CA SER A 70 -3.26 -8.98 2.56
C SER A 70 -4.17 -8.36 1.51
N LEU A 71 -4.78 -9.21 0.69
CA LEU A 71 -5.60 -8.81 -0.45
C LEU A 71 -6.97 -9.49 -0.40
N ASN A 72 -7.96 -8.83 -1.00
CA ASN A 72 -9.25 -9.45 -1.30
C ASN A 72 -9.07 -10.56 -2.33
N PRO A 73 -9.77 -11.72 -2.20
CA PRO A 73 -9.58 -12.88 -3.06
C PRO A 73 -9.71 -12.60 -4.57
N ASP A 74 -10.61 -11.72 -4.95
CA ASP A 74 -10.87 -11.29 -6.33
C ASP A 74 -9.76 -10.40 -6.91
N SER A 75 -9.04 -9.66 -6.06
CA SER A 75 -7.92 -8.80 -6.48
C SER A 75 -6.59 -9.53 -6.65
N VAL A 76 -6.44 -10.73 -6.05
CA VAL A 76 -5.15 -11.44 -5.94
C VAL A 76 -4.45 -11.59 -7.30
N LEU A 77 -5.14 -12.07 -8.33
CA LEU A 77 -4.51 -12.32 -9.64
C LEU A 77 -4.00 -11.03 -10.29
N LYS A 78 -4.82 -9.97 -10.27
CA LYS A 78 -4.47 -8.66 -10.84
C LYS A 78 -3.26 -8.06 -10.14
N THR A 79 -3.24 -8.13 -8.80
CA THR A 79 -2.16 -7.60 -7.99
C THR A 79 -0.88 -8.41 -8.15
N LEU A 80 -0.96 -9.74 -8.19
CA LEU A 80 0.22 -10.60 -8.44
C LEU A 80 0.88 -10.27 -9.77
N LEU A 81 0.10 -10.13 -10.85
CA LEU A 81 0.65 -9.76 -12.17
C LEU A 81 1.38 -8.42 -12.11
N ALA A 82 0.79 -7.40 -11.47
CA ALA A 82 1.42 -6.10 -11.31
C ALA A 82 2.71 -6.18 -10.48
N VAL A 83 2.70 -6.91 -9.37
CA VAL A 83 3.88 -7.10 -8.52
C VAL A 83 4.99 -7.82 -9.27
N THR A 84 4.69 -8.92 -9.97
CA THR A 84 5.69 -9.65 -10.76
C THR A 84 6.32 -8.79 -11.85
N GLU A 85 5.55 -7.92 -12.51
CA GLU A 85 6.10 -6.96 -13.46
C GLU A 85 7.04 -5.94 -12.80
N MET A 86 6.73 -5.50 -11.58
CA MET A 86 7.58 -4.59 -10.82
C MET A 86 8.87 -5.28 -10.37
N GLU A 87 8.79 -6.48 -9.82
CA GLU A 87 9.96 -7.27 -9.40
C GLU A 87 10.93 -7.49 -10.57
N LYS A 88 10.41 -7.84 -11.75
CA LYS A 88 11.19 -7.96 -12.99
C LYS A 88 11.92 -6.66 -13.34
N LYS A 89 11.27 -5.50 -13.19
CA LYS A 89 11.91 -4.19 -13.44
C LYS A 89 13.00 -3.87 -12.42
N MET A 90 12.83 -4.31 -11.17
CA MET A 90 13.84 -4.14 -10.11
C MET A 90 15.04 -5.10 -10.26
N GLY A 91 15.01 -6.03 -11.22
CA GLY A 91 16.01 -7.08 -11.34
C GLY A 91 15.93 -8.11 -10.21
N ALA A 92 14.89 -8.04 -9.38
CA ALA A 92 14.59 -9.00 -8.35
C ALA A 92 13.83 -10.16 -9.00
N THR A 93 14.49 -11.29 -9.18
CA THR A 93 13.80 -12.53 -9.58
C THR A 93 13.48 -13.29 -8.30
N THR A 94 12.21 -13.33 -7.92
CA THR A 94 11.71 -14.29 -6.91
C THR A 94 11.40 -15.61 -7.61
#